data_AF-A0A8J8D9D2-F1
#
_entry.id   AF-A0A8J8D9D2-F1
#
_cell.length_a   1.000
_cell.length_b   1.000
_cell.length_c   1.000
_cell.angle_alpha   90.00
_cell.angle_beta   90.00
_cell.angle_gamma   90.00
#
_symmetry.space_group_name_H-M   'P 1'
#
loop_
_entity.id
_entity.type
_entity.pdbx_description
1 polymer ?
#
loop_
_entity_poly.entity_id
_entity_poly.type
_entity_poly.pdbx_seq_one_letter_code
_entity_poly.pdbx_strand_id
1 'polypeptide(L)'
;MERPNFRGYMKILVLDILHEPKHGYGIMSELERLYGIRLSAGTVYPILSSLRRSGLIEVAETGARDRKTYVITEKGRKYLKGHAEELEEAKRRMRAYKAFLELGGDELKAAFRELFESVDKLTEEQKAKIRELFTGCARELRLILLGGE
;
A
#
# COMPACT_ATOMS: atom_id res chain seq x y z
N MET A 1 18.00 0.21 -12.17
CA MET A 1 17.07 0.95 -11.30
C MET A 1 16.16 -0.08 -10.65
N GLU A 2 16.42 -0.43 -9.38
CA GLU A 2 15.57 -1.38 -8.64
C GLU A 2 14.15 -0.81 -8.54
N ARG A 3 13.14 -1.62 -8.89
CA ARG A 3 11.74 -1.22 -8.69
C ARG A 3 11.51 -1.08 -7.18
N PRO A 4 11.01 0.06 -6.67
CA PRO A 4 10.74 0.20 -5.26
C PRO A 4 9.76 -0.89 -4.81
N ASN A 5 10.14 -1.64 -3.78
CA ASN A 5 9.23 -2.57 -3.13
C ASN A 5 8.11 -1.77 -2.42
N PHE A 6 7.01 -2.44 -2.06
CA PHE A 6 5.86 -1.80 -1.39
C PHE A 6 6.27 -0.89 -0.21
N ARG A 7 7.30 -1.29 0.57
CA ARG A 7 7.81 -0.48 1.68
C ARG A 7 8.47 0.82 1.24
N GLY A 8 9.16 0.83 0.09
CA GLY A 8 9.71 2.04 -0.52
C GLY A 8 8.61 3.06 -0.85
N TYR A 9 7.57 2.61 -1.57
CA TYR A 9 6.40 3.44 -1.86
C TYR A 9 5.71 3.94 -0.58
N MET A 10 5.58 3.11 0.45
CA MET A 10 4.95 3.57 1.70
C MET A 10 5.76 4.65 2.40
N LYS A 11 7.09 4.61 2.35
CA LYS A 11 7.93 5.67 2.96
C LYS A 11 7.71 7.02 2.30
N ILE A 12 7.75 7.08 0.97
CA ILE A 12 7.63 8.35 0.25
C ILE A 12 6.20 8.92 0.34
N LEU A 13 5.18 8.06 0.38
CA LEU A 13 3.79 8.48 0.57
C LEU A 13 3.53 8.98 1.99
N VAL A 14 4.06 8.30 3.02
CA VAL A 14 3.96 8.80 4.41
C VAL A 14 4.66 10.14 4.54
N LEU A 15 5.82 10.32 3.89
CA LEU A 15 6.52 11.60 3.88
C LEU A 15 5.68 12.72 3.23
N ASP A 16 5.01 12.44 2.11
CA ASP A 16 4.10 13.37 1.42
C ASP A 16 2.87 13.76 2.27
N ILE A 17 2.29 12.80 3.00
CA ILE A 17 1.16 13.05 3.93
C ILE A 17 1.55 13.99 5.07
N LEU A 18 2.83 13.97 5.48
CA LEU A 18 3.35 14.76 6.60
C LEU A 18 3.70 16.21 6.24
N HIS A 19 3.15 16.75 5.15
CA HIS A 19 3.23 18.18 4.83
C HIS A 19 2.62 19.07 5.93
N GLU A 20 1.70 18.50 6.73
CA GLU A 20 1.12 19.07 7.94
C GLU A 20 1.32 18.12 9.15
N PRO A 21 1.40 18.66 10.39
CA PRO A 21 1.54 17.84 11.59
C PRO A 21 0.42 16.81 11.76
N LYS A 22 0.77 15.52 11.84
CA LYS A 22 -0.20 14.42 12.01
C LYS A 22 0.29 13.37 13.00
N HIS A 23 -0.65 12.82 13.77
CA HIS A 23 -0.39 11.65 14.61
C HIS A 23 -0.30 10.37 13.76
N GLY A 24 0.29 9.30 14.32
CA GLY A 24 0.38 7.99 13.67
C GLY A 24 -0.96 7.46 13.16
N TYR A 25 -2.03 7.61 13.95
CA TYR A 25 -3.38 7.22 13.52
C TYR A 25 -3.93 8.10 12.39
N GLY A 26 -3.66 9.40 12.41
CA GLY A 26 -4.06 10.30 11.32
C GLY A 26 -3.42 9.91 9.99
N ILE A 27 -2.15 9.52 10.01
CA ILE A 27 -1.46 8.98 8.83
C ILE A 27 -2.12 7.69 8.32
N MET A 28 -2.49 6.77 9.21
CA MET A 28 -3.19 5.53 8.83
C MET A 28 -4.54 5.84 8.17
N SER A 29 -5.34 6.72 8.77
CA SER A 29 -6.64 7.14 8.23
C SER A 29 -6.49 7.83 6.88
N GLU A 30 -5.45 8.65 6.70
CA GLU A 30 -5.16 9.32 5.43
C GLU A 30 -4.77 8.32 4.33
N LEU A 31 -3.92 7.33 4.64
CA LEU A 31 -3.55 6.26 3.71
C LEU A 31 -4.76 5.41 3.32
N GLU A 32 -5.64 5.11 4.27
CA GLU A 32 -6.89 4.39 3.99
C GLU A 32 -7.81 5.22 3.10
N ARG A 33 -8.01 6.51 3.41
CA ARG A 33 -8.86 7.41 2.62
C ARG A 33 -8.36 7.59 1.19
N LEU A 34 -7.07 7.89 1.04
CA LEU A 34 -6.46 8.19 -0.27
C LEU A 34 -6.30 6.93 -1.13
N TYR A 35 -5.91 5.80 -0.52
CA TYR A 35 -5.43 4.63 -1.25
C TYR A 35 -6.17 3.33 -0.92
N GLY A 36 -7.19 3.35 -0.06
CA GLY A 36 -7.94 2.15 0.32
C GLY A 36 -7.16 1.15 1.17
N ILE A 37 -6.02 1.57 1.74
CA ILE A 37 -5.11 0.65 2.45
C ILE A 37 -5.16 0.88 3.95
N ARG A 38 -5.58 -0.18 4.64
CA ARG A 38 -5.48 -0.28 6.09
C ARG A 38 -4.09 -0.76 6.49
N LEU A 39 -3.26 0.15 6.96
CA LEU A 39 -1.99 -0.18 7.59
C LEU A 39 -2.13 -0.23 9.10
N SER A 40 -1.52 -1.24 9.72
CA SER A 40 -1.44 -1.36 11.17
C SER A 40 -0.40 -0.41 11.77
N ALA A 41 -0.52 -0.14 13.06
CA ALA A 41 0.52 0.49 13.87
C ALA A 41 1.89 -0.19 13.70
N GLY A 42 1.91 -1.52 13.68
CA GLY A 42 3.12 -2.32 13.46
C GLY A 42 3.79 -2.08 12.09
N THR A 43 3.11 -1.44 11.14
CA THR A 43 3.68 -1.08 9.83
C THR A 43 4.07 0.40 9.77
N VAL A 44 3.20 1.29 10.25
CA VAL A 44 3.40 2.75 10.14
C VAL A 44 4.50 3.25 11.07
N TYR A 45 4.56 2.79 12.32
CA TYR A 45 5.57 3.29 13.28
C TYR A 45 7.02 2.94 12.88
N PRO A 46 7.32 1.74 12.32
CA PRO A 46 8.63 1.49 11.74
C PRO A 46 9.00 2.42 10.58
N ILE A 47 8.03 2.80 9.73
CA ILE A 47 8.24 3.78 8.65
C ILE A 47 8.59 5.14 9.25
N LEU A 48 7.80 5.63 10.20
CA LEU A 48 8.05 6.90 10.89
C LEU A 48 9.42 6.92 11.57
N SER A 49 9.77 5.83 12.27
CA SER A 49 11.08 5.67 12.89
C SER A 49 12.22 5.74 11.87
N SER A 50 12.06 5.09 10.70
CA SER A 50 13.03 5.14 9.60
C SER A 50 13.17 6.56 9.01
N LEU A 51 12.06 7.25 8.77
CA LEU A 51 12.06 8.61 8.22
C LEU A 51 12.70 9.60 9.19
N ARG A 52 12.41 9.46 10.49
CA ARG A 52 12.99 10.29 11.56
C ARG A 52 14.49 10.07 11.71
N ARG A 53 14.96 8.81 11.72
CA ARG A 53 16.40 8.50 11.73
C ARG A 53 17.12 9.08 10.51
N SER A 54 16.44 9.18 9.38
CA SER A 54 16.98 9.79 8.16
C SER A 54 16.94 11.33 8.17
N GLY A 55 16.33 11.93 9.19
CA GLY A 55 16.14 13.37 9.34
C GLY A 55 15.10 13.97 8.38
N LEU A 56 14.24 13.14 7.77
CA LEU A 56 13.23 13.58 6.80
C LEU A 56 11.96 14.07 7.47
N ILE A 57 11.70 13.62 8.70
CA ILE A 57 10.60 14.08 9.55
C ILE A 57 11.11 14.35 10.96
N GLU A 58 10.35 15.15 11.70
CA GLU A 58 10.58 15.43 13.11
C GLU A 58 9.28 15.33 13.92
N VAL A 59 9.40 15.36 15.24
CA VAL A 59 8.24 15.42 16.14
C VAL A 59 7.84 16.89 16.26
N ALA A 60 6.65 17.23 15.79
CA ALA A 60 6.16 18.60 15.87
C ALA A 60 5.72 18.93 17.30
N GLU A 61 4.91 18.07 17.89
CA GLU A 61 4.40 18.22 19.25
C GLU A 61 4.30 16.87 19.97
N THR A 62 4.43 16.88 21.29
CA THR A 62 4.15 15.72 22.15
C THR A 62 2.97 16.07 23.06
N GLY A 63 1.80 15.53 22.73
CA GLY A 63 0.58 15.74 23.50
C GLY A 63 0.42 14.77 24.67
N ALA A 64 -0.76 14.79 25.30
CA ALA A 64 -1.08 13.94 26.45
C ALA A 64 -0.91 12.44 26.15
N ARG A 65 -0.39 11.72 27.15
CA ARG A 65 -0.03 10.27 27.07
C ARG A 65 1.07 9.97 26.03
N ASP A 66 2.05 10.86 25.90
CA ASP A 66 3.18 10.75 24.94
C ASP A 66 2.73 10.61 23.47
N ARG A 67 1.58 11.20 23.12
CA ARG A 67 1.06 11.17 21.75
C ARG A 67 1.78 12.19 20.88
N LYS A 68 2.74 11.70 20.09
CA LYS A 68 3.55 12.51 19.17
C LYS A 68 2.82 12.81 17.85
N THR A 69 2.85 14.07 17.40
CA THR A 69 2.62 14.44 16.00
C THR A 69 3.95 14.46 15.26
N TYR A 70 3.93 14.14 13.98
CA TYR A 70 5.09 14.17 13.10
C TYR A 70 4.86 15.19 12.00
N VAL A 71 5.93 15.82 11.52
CA VAL A 71 5.90 16.75 10.39
C VAL A 71 7.15 16.59 9.54
N ILE A 72 7.05 16.86 8.24
CA ILE A 72 8.18 16.86 7.32
C ILE A 72 9.17 18.00 7.64
N THR A 73 10.47 17.68 7.64
CA THR A 73 11.53 18.70 7.79
C THR A 73 11.85 19.37 6.45
N GLU A 74 12.64 20.44 6.47
CA GLU A 74 13.16 21.04 5.23
C GLU A 74 13.99 20.04 4.40
N LYS A 75 14.78 19.18 5.07
CA LYS A 75 15.49 18.08 4.40
C LYS A 75 14.52 17.11 3.73
N GLY A 76 13.41 16.77 4.41
CA GLY A 76 12.33 15.95 3.86
C GLY A 76 11.69 16.58 2.62
N ARG A 77 11.41 17.89 2.65
CA ARG A 77 10.84 18.62 1.51
C ARG A 77 11.78 18.59 0.29
N LYS A 78 13.08 18.82 0.50
CA LYS A 78 14.10 18.70 -0.54
C LYS A 78 14.20 17.26 -1.08
N TYR A 79 14.10 16.27 -0.20
CA TYR A 79 14.07 14.86 -0.60
C TYR A 79 12.88 14.58 -1.52
N LEU A 80 11.65 14.97 -1.15
CA LEU A 80 10.47 14.79 -1.99
C LEU A 80 10.62 15.47 -3.35
N LYS A 81 11.14 16.71 -3.38
CA LYS A 81 11.38 17.43 -4.63
C LYS A 81 12.35 16.69 -5.54
N GLY A 82 13.41 16.10 -4.99
CA GLY A 82 14.38 15.28 -5.74
C GLY A 82 13.84 13.91 -6.19
N HIS A 83 12.75 13.43 -5.58
CA HIS A 83 12.14 12.13 -5.85
C HIS A 83 10.68 12.26 -6.35
N ALA A 84 10.36 13.36 -7.04
CA ALA A 84 9.01 13.65 -7.49
C ALA A 84 8.45 12.56 -8.42
N GLU A 85 9.29 12.02 -9.31
CA GLU A 85 8.90 10.90 -10.20
C GLU A 85 8.59 9.62 -9.42
N GLU A 86 9.38 9.32 -8.38
CA GLU A 86 9.13 8.16 -7.50
C GLU A 86 7.83 8.35 -6.72
N LEU A 87 7.56 9.56 -6.23
CA LEU A 87 6.33 9.88 -5.53
C LEU A 87 5.10 9.71 -6.43
N GLU A 88 5.17 10.22 -7.66
CA GLU A 88 4.07 10.07 -8.62
C GLU A 88 3.88 8.62 -9.04
N GLU A 89 4.95 7.85 -9.20
CA GLU A 89 4.84 6.42 -9.48
C GLU A 89 4.19 5.66 -8.31
N ALA A 90 4.60 5.97 -7.07
CA ALA A 90 3.99 5.42 -5.87
C ALA A 90 2.48 5.73 -5.86
N LYS A 91 2.10 7.01 -6.02
CA LYS A 91 0.70 7.45 -6.07
C LYS A 91 -0.08 6.73 -7.16
N ARG A 92 0.47 6.60 -8.37
CA ARG A 92 -0.15 5.89 -9.49
C ARG A 92 -0.43 4.43 -9.16
N ARG A 93 0.55 3.73 -8.58
CA ARG A 93 0.41 2.32 -8.17
C ARG A 93 -0.59 2.15 -7.06
N MET A 94 -0.61 3.05 -6.09
CA MET A 94 -1.59 2.98 -5.01
C MET A 94 -3.01 3.26 -5.49
N ARG A 95 -3.21 4.20 -6.42
CA ARG A 95 -4.52 4.43 -7.06
C ARG A 95 -4.98 3.22 -7.87
N ALA A 96 -4.08 2.61 -8.65
CA ALA A 96 -4.41 1.39 -9.40
C ALA A 96 -4.79 0.22 -8.46
N TYR A 97 -4.06 0.08 -7.35
CA TYR A 97 -4.38 -0.91 -6.34
C TYR A 97 -5.73 -0.63 -5.64
N LYS A 98 -6.05 0.63 -5.35
CA LYS A 98 -7.36 1.03 -4.83
C LYS A 98 -8.48 0.66 -5.81
N ALA A 99 -8.32 1.03 -7.09
CA ALA A 99 -9.28 0.69 -8.13
C ALA A 99 -9.47 -0.83 -8.27
N PHE A 100 -8.39 -1.61 -8.16
CA PHE A 100 -8.49 -3.07 -8.12
C PHE A 100 -9.34 -3.58 -6.95
N LEU A 101 -9.19 -3.00 -5.75
CA LEU A 101 -10.04 -3.36 -4.61
C LEU A 101 -11.51 -2.97 -4.85
N GLU A 102 -11.77 -1.79 -5.42
CA GLU A 102 -13.14 -1.33 -5.74
C GLU A 102 -13.85 -2.20 -6.79
N LEU A 103 -13.10 -2.98 -7.58
CA LEU A 103 -13.64 -3.96 -8.53
C LEU A 103 -14.01 -5.32 -7.89
N GLY A 104 -13.92 -5.46 -6.56
CA GLY A 104 -14.08 -6.75 -5.86
C GLY A 104 -12.77 -7.53 -5.74
N GLY A 105 -11.64 -6.82 -5.81
CA GLY A 105 -10.32 -7.41 -5.65
C GLY A 105 -10.07 -7.93 -4.23
N ASP A 106 -10.80 -7.46 -3.22
CA ASP A 106 -10.69 -7.93 -1.85
C ASP A 106 -11.25 -9.33 -1.65
N GLU A 107 -12.37 -9.70 -2.31
CA GLU A 107 -12.85 -11.08 -2.32
C GLU A 107 -11.83 -12.02 -2.98
N LEU A 108 -11.23 -11.60 -4.10
CA LEU A 108 -10.16 -12.37 -4.74
C LEU A 108 -8.96 -12.56 -3.82
N LYS A 109 -8.54 -11.52 -3.09
CA LYS A 109 -7.43 -11.64 -2.13
C LYS A 109 -7.77 -12.58 -0.96
N ALA A 110 -9.02 -12.58 -0.49
CA ALA A 110 -9.47 -13.50 0.56
C ALA A 110 -9.45 -14.94 0.05
N ALA A 111 -10.02 -15.20 -1.13
CA ALA A 111 -10.03 -16.51 -1.76
C ALA A 111 -8.62 -17.05 -2.01
N PHE A 112 -7.69 -16.21 -2.51
CA PHE A 112 -6.30 -16.62 -2.68
C PHE A 112 -5.60 -16.94 -1.36
N ARG A 113 -5.90 -16.21 -0.28
CA ARG A 113 -5.35 -16.53 1.05
C ARG A 113 -5.78 -17.92 1.50
N GLU A 114 -7.08 -18.20 1.46
CA GLU A 114 -7.64 -19.50 1.82
C GLU A 114 -7.09 -20.63 0.93
N LEU A 115 -6.93 -20.36 -0.37
CA LEU A 115 -6.29 -21.29 -1.30
C LEU A 115 -4.86 -21.59 -0.87
N PHE A 116 -4.03 -20.59 -0.59
CA PHE A 116 -2.65 -20.82 -0.18
C PHE A 116 -2.53 -21.56 1.16
N GLU A 117 -3.45 -21.30 2.10
CA GLU A 117 -3.50 -22.00 3.40
C GLU A 117 -3.94 -23.47 3.28
N SER A 118 -4.63 -23.82 2.20
CA SER A 118 -5.20 -25.16 1.98
C SER A 118 -4.59 -25.93 0.81
N VAL A 119 -3.68 -25.33 0.04
CA VAL A 119 -3.20 -25.88 -1.25
C VAL A 119 -2.63 -27.30 -1.12
N ASP A 120 -1.90 -27.57 -0.04
CA ASP A 120 -1.28 -28.87 0.22
C ASP A 120 -2.30 -29.97 0.58
N LYS A 121 -3.53 -29.59 0.95
CA LYS A 121 -4.62 -30.49 1.37
C LYS A 121 -5.63 -30.76 0.26
N LEU A 122 -5.49 -30.12 -0.91
CA LEU A 122 -6.43 -30.26 -2.00
C LEU A 122 -6.33 -31.63 -2.67
N THR A 123 -7.48 -32.22 -3.00
CA THR A 123 -7.55 -33.41 -3.86
C THR A 123 -7.18 -33.05 -5.30
N GLU A 124 -6.78 -34.04 -6.10
CA GLU A 124 -6.50 -33.83 -7.52
C GLU A 124 -7.72 -33.30 -8.30
N GLU A 125 -8.93 -33.72 -7.91
CA GLU A 125 -10.16 -33.20 -8.49
C GLU A 125 -10.37 -31.71 -8.16
N GLN A 126 -10.12 -31.29 -6.91
CA GLN A 126 -10.19 -29.88 -6.52
C GLN A 126 -9.14 -29.04 -7.26
N LYS A 127 -7.90 -29.52 -7.36
CA LYS A 127 -6.83 -28.85 -8.12
C LYS A 127 -7.19 -28.69 -9.59
N ALA A 128 -7.81 -29.71 -10.21
CA ALA A 128 -8.27 -29.63 -11.60
C ALA A 128 -9.34 -28.54 -11.79
N LYS A 129 -10.35 -28.48 -10.92
CA LYS A 129 -11.39 -27.42 -10.94
C LYS A 129 -10.81 -26.02 -10.75
N ILE A 130 -9.88 -25.83 -9.81
CA ILE A 130 -9.21 -24.54 -9.60
C ILE A 130 -8.40 -24.12 -10.83
N ARG A 131 -7.68 -25.06 -11.47
CA ARG A 131 -6.91 -24.77 -12.68
C ARG A 131 -7.82 -24.32 -13.83
N GLU A 132 -8.97 -24.97 -14.01
CA GLU A 132 -9.96 -24.58 -15.01
C GLU A 132 -10.51 -23.18 -14.72
N LEU A 133 -10.92 -22.91 -13.47
CA LEU A 133 -11.38 -21.60 -13.03
C LEU A 133 -10.36 -20.49 -13.31
N PHE A 134 -9.09 -20.71 -12.94
CA PHE A 134 -8.03 -19.71 -13.17
C PHE A 134 -7.79 -19.46 -14.65
N THR A 135 -7.83 -20.50 -15.47
CA THR A 135 -7.63 -20.38 -16.92
C THR A 135 -8.78 -19.62 -17.57
N GLY A 136 -10.02 -19.94 -17.20
CA GLY A 136 -11.22 -19.25 -17.67
C GLY A 136 -11.22 -17.78 -17.27
N CYS A 137 -11.02 -17.49 -15.98
CA CYS A 137 -10.95 -16.13 -15.45
C CYS A 137 -9.84 -15.31 -16.13
N ALA A 138 -8.63 -15.86 -16.28
CA ALA A 138 -7.53 -15.16 -16.94
C ALA A 138 -7.83 -14.87 -18.42
N ARG A 139 -8.56 -15.76 -19.11
CA ARG A 139 -9.00 -15.53 -20.49
C ARG A 139 -10.01 -14.40 -20.56
N GLU A 140 -11.06 -14.43 -19.75
CA GLU A 140 -12.11 -13.42 -19.72
C GLU A 140 -11.56 -12.03 -19.36
N LEU A 141 -10.72 -11.94 -18.33
CA LEU A 141 -10.07 -10.69 -17.95
C LEU A 141 -9.24 -10.11 -19.11
N ARG A 142 -8.50 -10.93 -19.86
CA ARG A 142 -7.73 -10.45 -21.02
C ARG A 142 -8.64 -9.94 -22.14
N LEU A 143 -9.77 -10.58 -22.39
CA LEU A 143 -10.73 -10.13 -23.40
C LEU A 143 -11.29 -8.74 -23.03
N ILE A 144 -11.72 -8.57 -21.77
CA ILE A 144 -12.22 -7.29 -21.26
C ILE A 144 -11.14 -6.20 -21.38
N LEU A 145 -9.89 -6.51 -21.00
CA LEU A 145 -8.79 -5.54 -21.04
C LEU A 145 -8.35 -5.14 -22.46
N LEU A 146 -8.55 -6.00 -23.45
CA LEU A 146 -8.21 -5.75 -24.86
C LEU A 146 -9.38 -5.12 -25.64
N GLY A 147 -10.50 -4.80 -24.98
CA GLY A 147 -11.66 -4.16 -25.59
C GLY A 147 -12.59 -5.12 -26.34
N GLY A 148 -12.62 -6.40 -25.97
CA GLY A 148 -13.59 -7.35 -26.50
C GLY A 148 -14.96 -7.17 -25.85
N GLU A 149 -15.97 -6.89 -26.68
CA GLU A 149 -17.40 -7.05 -26.36
C GLU A 149 -17.73 -8.50 -25.97
#